data_AF-A0A1V9F305-F1
#
_entry.id   AF-A0A1V9F305-F1
#
_cell.length_a   1.000
_cell.length_b   1.000
_cell.length_c   1.000
_cell.angle_alpha   90.00
_cell.angle_beta   90.00
_cell.angle_gamma   90.00
#
_symmetry.space_group_name_H-M   'P 1'
#
loop_
_entity.id
_entity.type
_entity.pdbx_description
1 polymer ?
#
loop_
_entity_poly.entity_id
_entity_poly.type
_entity_poly.pdbx_seq_one_letter_code
_entity_poly.pdbx_strand_id
1 'polypeptide(L)'
;MMIPDFQTIMLPLLKFLGTGPQYPMTEVLQNLSKHFGLSEDDLRVRVPSGQQPLFKNRVTWAISYLKTAGFINYPQRGVYKLTEKGKELLQEKVDSISISYLKKLNDIKKWQNTNAEENPDTLISYPANEEVTPDELLGNTIKTLHEKLALDLLSILKGKTAAEFERFVLMLLNQMGYGTLEERSYEVVGKSGDNGIDGIIYQDQFGLDRVYVQAKKWADSKVQSKDIRDFIGALSLKGTNKGVFITTSEFTPDAYKTAQLNPQNRIILINGVLLSDYAIKHNVGVQIKAQYEVKTLDNDFFEDL
;
A
#
# COMPACT_ATOMS: atom_id res chain seq x y z
N MET A 1 19.62 1.78 -4.22
CA MET A 1 20.15 3.01 -3.59
C MET A 1 19.00 3.68 -2.83
N MET A 2 19.26 4.58 -1.89
CA MET A 2 18.18 5.18 -1.11
C MET A 2 17.67 6.43 -1.84
N ILE A 3 16.39 6.43 -2.24
CA ILE A 3 15.70 7.61 -2.78
C ILE A 3 15.76 8.69 -1.68
N PRO A 4 16.22 9.93 -1.98
CA PRO A 4 16.40 10.97 -0.97
C PRO A 4 15.06 11.39 -0.35
N ASP A 5 15.07 11.77 0.91
CA ASP A 5 13.92 12.42 1.56
C ASP A 5 13.69 13.84 1.00
N PHE A 6 12.55 14.42 1.34
CA PHE A 6 12.16 15.73 0.81
C PHE A 6 13.04 16.89 1.33
N GLN A 7 13.68 16.78 2.49
CA GLN A 7 14.60 17.81 3.02
C GLN A 7 15.92 17.79 2.27
N THR A 8 16.48 16.59 2.06
CA THR A 8 17.70 16.36 1.27
C THR A 8 17.55 16.91 -0.16
N ILE A 9 16.33 16.89 -0.71
CA ILE A 9 16.01 17.47 -2.02
C ILE A 9 16.02 19.01 -2.02
N MET A 10 15.69 19.68 -0.92
CA MET A 10 15.40 21.13 -0.90
C MET A 10 16.56 21.98 -1.41
N LEU A 11 17.78 21.75 -0.93
CA LEU A 11 18.93 22.57 -1.33
C LEU A 11 19.35 22.31 -2.78
N PRO A 12 19.50 21.06 -3.26
CA PRO A 12 19.75 20.78 -4.69
C PRO A 12 18.67 21.36 -5.60
N LEU A 13 17.39 21.29 -5.21
CA LEU A 13 16.28 21.92 -5.92
C LEU A 13 16.47 23.43 -6.02
N LEU A 14 16.75 24.10 -4.90
CA LEU A 14 16.95 25.55 -4.88
C LEU A 14 18.14 25.98 -5.75
N LYS A 15 19.26 25.23 -5.67
CA LYS A 15 20.45 25.44 -6.50
C LYS A 15 20.13 25.30 -7.99
N PHE A 16 19.37 24.27 -8.38
CA PHE A 16 18.95 24.08 -9.78
C PHE A 16 18.07 25.24 -10.26
N LEU A 17 17.07 25.65 -9.47
CA LEU A 17 16.22 26.78 -9.81
C LEU A 17 16.99 28.10 -9.93
N GLY A 18 18.11 28.25 -9.22
CA GLY A 18 19.01 29.41 -9.33
C GLY A 18 19.84 29.48 -10.61
N THR A 19 19.86 28.43 -11.44
CA THR A 19 20.63 28.42 -12.69
C THR A 19 19.92 29.10 -13.87
N GLY A 20 18.63 29.41 -13.74
CA GLY A 20 17.83 29.93 -14.85
C GLY A 20 16.60 30.71 -14.38
N PRO A 21 15.80 31.24 -15.32
CA PRO A 21 14.69 32.12 -14.99
C PRO A 21 13.50 31.38 -14.36
N GLN A 22 13.16 30.19 -14.85
CA GLN A 22 12.09 29.32 -14.35
C GLN A 22 12.19 27.93 -15.01
N TYR A 23 11.65 26.89 -14.36
CA TYR A 23 11.71 25.52 -14.85
C TYR A 23 10.39 24.77 -14.66
N PRO A 24 9.94 23.98 -15.66
CA PRO A 24 8.80 23.09 -15.49
C PRO A 24 9.13 21.88 -14.60
N MET A 25 8.09 21.25 -14.02
CA MET A 25 8.22 20.06 -13.16
C MET A 25 9.01 18.92 -13.82
N THR A 26 8.87 18.74 -15.13
CA THR A 26 9.58 17.71 -15.89
C THR A 26 11.10 17.92 -15.84
N GLU A 27 11.57 19.14 -16.05
CA GLU A 27 12.99 19.49 -15.99
C GLU A 27 13.53 19.43 -14.55
N VAL A 28 12.73 19.85 -13.57
CA VAL A 28 13.07 19.71 -12.14
C VAL A 28 13.30 18.25 -11.78
N LEU A 29 12.37 17.36 -12.14
CA LEU A 29 12.50 15.93 -11.86
C LEU A 29 13.70 15.32 -12.57
N GLN A 30 13.93 15.68 -13.85
CA GLN A 30 15.05 15.17 -14.63
C GLN A 30 16.41 15.63 -14.09
N ASN A 31 16.51 16.89 -13.66
CA ASN A 31 17.75 17.41 -13.09
C ASN A 31 18.06 16.74 -11.74
N LEU A 32 17.06 16.68 -10.86
CA LEU A 32 17.24 16.09 -9.54
C LEU A 32 17.48 14.57 -9.61
N SER A 33 16.82 13.83 -10.50
CA SER A 33 17.08 12.40 -10.66
C SER A 33 18.52 12.12 -11.09
N LYS A 34 19.06 12.93 -12.01
CA LYS A 34 20.48 12.88 -12.41
C LYS A 34 21.42 13.26 -11.26
N HIS A 35 21.08 14.31 -10.50
CA HIS A 35 21.88 14.76 -9.36
C HIS A 35 22.03 13.65 -8.29
N PHE A 36 20.95 12.91 -8.02
CA PHE A 36 20.95 11.83 -7.03
C PHE A 36 21.29 10.44 -7.61
N GLY A 37 21.57 10.33 -8.91
CA GLY A 37 21.93 9.06 -9.55
C GLY A 37 20.84 7.99 -9.49
N LEU A 38 19.56 8.40 -9.58
CA LEU A 38 18.43 7.47 -9.46
C LEU A 38 18.28 6.60 -10.72
N SER A 39 18.01 5.31 -10.51
CA SER A 39 17.72 4.36 -11.59
C SER A 39 16.24 4.38 -12.01
N GLU A 40 15.93 3.75 -13.15
CA GLU A 40 14.54 3.56 -13.60
C GLU A 40 13.69 2.73 -12.63
N ASP A 41 14.31 1.85 -11.84
CA ASP A 41 13.59 1.10 -10.81
C ASP A 41 13.30 1.98 -9.60
N ASP A 42 14.23 2.86 -9.21
CA ASP A 42 14.01 3.85 -8.14
C ASP A 42 12.88 4.81 -8.49
N LEU A 43 12.82 5.28 -9.74
CA LEU A 43 11.76 6.17 -10.24
C LEU A 43 10.38 5.49 -10.33
N ARG A 44 10.35 4.16 -10.38
CA ARG A 44 9.11 3.35 -10.37
C ARG A 44 8.57 3.07 -8.97
N VAL A 45 9.38 3.28 -7.92
CA VAL A 45 8.91 3.14 -6.53
C VAL A 45 7.74 4.10 -6.28
N ARG A 46 6.67 3.58 -5.67
CA ARG A 46 5.46 4.33 -5.33
C ARG A 46 5.43 4.63 -3.83
N VAL A 47 4.70 5.67 -3.45
CA VAL A 47 4.31 5.87 -2.05
C VAL A 47 3.51 4.65 -1.55
N PRO A 48 3.47 4.35 -0.24
CA PRO A 48 2.77 3.18 0.29
C PRO A 48 1.28 3.11 -0.07
N SER A 49 0.63 4.25 -0.32
CA SER A 49 -0.77 4.29 -0.83
C SER A 49 -0.92 3.89 -2.31
N GLY A 50 0.18 3.69 -3.04
CA GLY A 50 0.23 3.22 -4.42
C GLY A 50 -0.03 4.26 -5.51
N GLN A 51 -0.55 5.45 -5.18
CA GLN A 51 -1.06 6.37 -6.20
C GLN A 51 0.02 7.16 -6.95
N GLN A 52 1.10 7.56 -6.27
CA GLN A 52 2.11 8.49 -6.83
C GLN A 52 3.53 7.90 -6.80
N PRO A 53 4.40 8.23 -7.79
CA PRO A 53 5.82 7.92 -7.69
C PRO A 53 6.43 8.61 -6.47
N LEU A 54 7.18 7.85 -5.68
CA LEU A 54 7.72 8.28 -4.39
C LEU A 54 8.61 9.52 -4.56
N PHE A 55 9.55 9.49 -5.52
CA PHE A 55 10.45 10.60 -5.76
C PHE A 55 9.69 11.87 -6.18
N LYS A 56 8.73 11.76 -7.09
CA LYS A 56 7.89 12.89 -7.51
C LYS A 56 7.10 13.48 -6.33
N ASN A 57 6.54 12.64 -5.47
CA ASN A 57 5.84 13.08 -4.28
C ASN A 57 6.78 13.86 -3.33
N ARG A 58 7.97 13.34 -3.05
CA ARG A 58 8.97 14.02 -2.21
C ARG A 58 9.47 15.34 -2.80
N VAL A 59 9.68 15.42 -4.12
CA VAL A 59 9.99 16.69 -4.80
C VAL A 59 8.84 17.69 -4.65
N THR A 60 7.58 17.25 -4.79
CA THR A 60 6.40 18.11 -4.64
C THR A 60 6.30 18.69 -3.23
N TRP A 61 6.60 17.89 -2.20
CA TRP A 61 6.69 18.36 -0.82
C TRP A 61 7.84 19.35 -0.59
N ALA A 62 9.04 19.08 -1.13
CA ALA A 62 10.17 20.00 -1.07
C ALA A 62 9.80 21.37 -1.67
N ILE A 63 9.15 21.38 -2.82
CA ILE A 63 8.63 22.58 -3.48
C ILE A 63 7.61 23.30 -2.57
N SER A 64 6.63 22.57 -2.01
CA SER A 64 5.60 23.14 -1.13
C SER A 64 6.20 23.86 0.08
N TYR A 65 7.17 23.24 0.74
CA TYR A 65 7.85 23.84 1.90
C TYR A 65 8.71 25.04 1.52
N LEU A 66 9.47 24.97 0.42
CA LEU A 66 10.26 26.10 -0.07
C LEU A 66 9.39 27.27 -0.50
N LYS A 67 8.22 27.01 -1.11
CA LYS A 67 7.25 28.05 -1.47
C LYS A 67 6.70 28.73 -0.23
N THR A 68 6.27 27.94 0.76
CA THR A 68 5.73 28.44 2.03
C THR A 68 6.75 29.30 2.78
N ALA A 69 8.05 28.95 2.70
CA ALA A 69 9.13 29.75 3.25
C ALA A 69 9.45 31.02 2.43
N GLY A 70 8.85 31.17 1.24
CA GLY A 70 9.01 32.31 0.34
C GLY A 70 10.28 32.26 -0.52
N PHE A 71 10.94 31.12 -0.63
CA PHE A 71 12.18 30.97 -1.42
C PHE A 71 11.92 30.70 -2.89
N ILE A 72 10.75 30.15 -3.22
CA ILE A 72 10.31 29.92 -4.59
C ILE A 72 8.87 30.39 -4.77
N ASN A 73 8.46 30.61 -6.02
CA ASN A 73 7.07 30.87 -6.39
C ASN A 73 6.67 30.08 -7.65
N TYR A 74 5.38 30.14 -7.97
CA TYR A 74 4.80 29.49 -9.14
C TYR A 74 4.39 30.59 -10.14
N PRO A 75 5.21 30.94 -11.13
CA PRO A 75 4.81 31.91 -12.17
C PRO A 75 3.61 31.42 -12.98
N GLN A 76 3.50 30.10 -13.19
CA GLN A 76 2.37 29.43 -13.82
C GLN A 76 2.29 27.97 -13.33
N ARG A 77 1.19 27.27 -13.63
CA ARG A 77 0.95 25.88 -13.19
C ARG A 77 2.12 24.97 -13.60
N GLY A 78 2.67 24.24 -12.62
CA GLY A 78 3.75 23.28 -12.85
C GLY A 78 5.10 23.89 -13.24
N VAL A 79 5.27 25.22 -13.14
CA VAL A 79 6.51 25.92 -13.41
C VAL A 79 6.96 26.63 -12.14
N TYR A 80 8.25 26.53 -11.84
CA TYR A 80 8.84 26.93 -10.59
C TYR A 80 9.95 27.95 -10.82
N LYS A 81 10.00 28.98 -9.99
CA LYS A 81 10.99 30.05 -10.08
C LYS A 81 11.53 30.42 -8.69
N LEU A 82 12.82 30.72 -8.64
CA LEU A 82 13.51 31.21 -7.45
C LEU A 82 13.13 32.69 -7.17
N THR A 83 12.85 33.03 -5.91
CA THR A 83 12.61 34.43 -5.48
C THR A 83 13.92 35.15 -5.14
N GLU A 84 13.89 36.47 -4.95
CA GLU A 84 15.06 37.22 -4.45
C GLU A 84 15.54 36.70 -3.09
N LYS A 85 14.60 36.42 -2.17
CA LYS A 85 14.91 35.77 -0.89
C LYS A 85 15.60 34.41 -1.07
N GLY A 86 15.18 33.63 -2.07
CA GLY A 86 15.83 32.37 -2.41
C GLY A 86 17.26 32.56 -2.94
N LYS A 87 17.52 33.63 -3.69
CA LYS A 87 18.88 33.98 -4.16
C LYS A 87 19.79 34.42 -3.02
N GLU A 88 19.29 35.24 -2.10
CA GLU A 88 20.02 35.65 -0.89
C GLU A 88 20.48 34.44 -0.09
N LEU A 89 19.58 33.46 0.14
CA LEU A 89 19.90 32.21 0.82
C LEU A 89 21.03 31.43 0.13
N LEU A 90 21.06 31.39 -1.21
CA LEU A 90 22.13 30.71 -1.94
C LEU A 90 23.50 31.42 -1.79
N GLN A 91 23.52 32.72 -1.48
CA GLN A 91 24.75 33.47 -1.21
C GLN A 91 25.31 33.18 0.19
N GLU A 92 24.45 32.84 1.16
CA GLU A 92 24.84 32.48 2.54
C GLU A 92 25.60 31.15 2.64
N LYS A 93 25.70 30.38 1.54
CA LYS A 93 26.42 29.09 1.45
C LYS A 93 26.00 28.08 2.53
N VAL A 94 24.70 27.90 2.69
CA VAL A 94 24.16 26.91 3.63
C VAL A 94 24.41 25.47 3.10
N ASP A 95 24.79 24.56 4.00
CA ASP A 95 25.07 23.15 3.67
C ASP A 95 23.80 22.31 3.47
N SER A 96 22.68 22.66 4.12
CA SER A 96 21.40 21.98 3.98
C SER A 96 20.22 22.89 4.33
N ILE A 97 19.04 22.58 3.79
CA ILE A 97 17.77 23.23 4.16
C ILE A 97 16.89 22.16 4.80
N SER A 98 16.70 22.27 6.12
CA SER A 98 15.85 21.36 6.90
C SER A 98 14.55 22.03 7.33
N ILE A 99 13.55 21.23 7.71
CA ILE A 99 12.34 21.71 8.37
C ILE A 99 12.68 22.53 9.61
N SER A 100 13.65 22.09 10.40
CA SER A 100 14.14 22.84 11.56
C SER A 100 14.70 24.22 11.17
N TYR A 101 15.39 24.34 10.03
CA TYR A 101 15.84 25.62 9.49
C TYR A 101 14.66 26.50 9.05
N LEU A 102 13.68 25.93 8.32
CA LEU A 102 12.49 26.66 7.88
C LEU A 102 11.61 27.15 9.06
N LYS A 103 11.46 26.33 10.11
CA LYS A 103 10.75 26.69 11.36
C LYS A 103 11.38 27.90 12.01
N LYS A 104 12.71 27.89 12.24
CA LYS A 104 13.43 29.02 12.84
C LYS A 104 13.22 30.33 12.07
N LEU A 105 13.24 30.27 10.73
CA LEU A 105 12.99 31.46 9.90
C LEU A 105 11.56 31.98 10.04
N ASN A 106 10.57 31.09 10.11
CA ASN A 106 9.17 31.47 10.30
C ASN A 106 8.94 32.03 11.71
N ASP A 107 9.56 31.45 12.74
CA ASP A 107 9.45 31.94 14.12
C ASP A 107 10.08 33.33 14.29
N ILE A 108 11.23 33.57 13.67
CA ILE A 108 11.86 34.91 13.63
C ILE A 108 10.92 35.92 12.97
N LYS A 109 10.29 35.55 11.84
CA LYS A 109 9.31 36.40 11.17
C LYS A 109 8.09 36.69 12.05
N LYS A 110 7.52 35.67 12.71
CA LYS A 110 6.39 35.84 13.65
C LYS A 110 6.75 36.76 14.81
N TRP A 111 7.95 36.63 15.36
CA TRP A 111 8.44 37.49 16.44
C TRP A 111 8.61 38.95 15.99
N GLN A 112 9.19 39.18 14.80
CA GLN A 112 9.39 40.53 14.23
C GLN A 112 8.07 41.22 13.82
N ASN A 113 7.05 40.45 13.45
CA ASN A 113 5.74 40.93 12.99
C ASN A 113 4.64 40.79 14.05
N THR A 114 4.90 41.21 15.29
CA THR A 114 3.92 41.12 16.40
C THR A 114 2.65 41.97 16.19
N ASN A 115 2.58 42.80 15.14
CA ASN A 115 1.43 43.62 14.75
C ASN A 115 0.91 43.34 13.31
N ALA A 116 1.44 42.34 12.60
CA ALA A 116 0.92 42.00 11.27
C ALA A 116 -0.11 40.88 11.39
N GLU A 117 -1.28 41.06 10.79
CA GLU A 117 -2.30 40.01 10.61
C GLU A 117 -1.63 38.72 10.12
N GLU A 118 -2.00 37.59 10.73
CA GLU A 118 -1.46 36.27 10.39
C GLU A 118 -1.56 36.03 8.88
N ASN A 119 -0.42 36.03 8.19
CA ASN A 119 -0.41 35.79 6.75
C ASN A 119 -0.82 34.31 6.50
N PRO A 120 -1.98 34.03 5.88
CA PRO A 120 -2.56 32.67 5.81
C PRO A 120 -1.64 31.67 5.10
N ASP A 121 -0.76 32.16 4.23
CA ASP A 121 0.21 31.36 3.47
C ASP A 121 1.33 30.73 4.30
N THR A 122 1.39 30.95 5.63
CA THR A 122 2.48 30.44 6.50
C THR A 122 2.10 29.22 7.35
N LEU A 123 0.92 28.63 7.15
CA LEU A 123 0.32 27.64 8.07
C LEU A 123 0.48 26.16 7.68
N ILE A 124 1.53 25.78 6.95
CA ILE A 124 1.82 24.35 6.78
C ILE A 124 2.37 23.81 8.10
N SER A 125 1.57 22.96 8.76
CA SER A 125 2.04 22.13 9.87
C SER A 125 3.08 21.15 9.36
N TYR A 126 4.26 21.17 9.98
CA TYR A 126 5.34 20.26 9.62
C TYR A 126 5.12 18.90 10.29
N PRO A 127 5.39 17.78 9.60
CA PRO A 127 5.30 16.46 10.20
C PRO A 127 6.30 16.34 11.35
N ALA A 128 5.93 15.56 12.38
CA ALA A 128 6.79 15.30 13.53
C ALA A 128 8.02 14.45 13.15
N ASN A 129 7.86 13.55 12.17
CA ASN A 129 8.96 12.86 11.52
C ASN A 129 9.33 13.63 10.24
N GLU A 130 10.52 14.23 10.23
CA GLU A 130 10.97 15.11 9.15
C GLU A 130 11.56 14.34 7.95
N GLU A 131 11.61 13.00 7.97
CA GLU A 131 12.17 12.16 6.89
C GLU A 131 11.12 11.60 5.92
N VAL A 132 9.85 11.56 6.32
CA VAL A 132 8.75 11.01 5.53
C VAL A 132 7.72 12.09 5.21
N THR A 133 7.20 12.07 4.00
CA THR A 133 6.10 12.96 3.62
C THR A 133 4.81 12.58 4.37
N PRO A 134 3.85 13.51 4.55
CA PRO A 134 2.54 13.19 5.09
C PRO A 134 1.82 12.04 4.36
N ASP A 135 1.94 11.95 3.03
CA ASP A 135 1.38 10.84 2.24
C ASP A 135 2.03 9.49 2.60
N GLU A 136 3.35 9.46 2.75
CA GLU A 136 4.08 8.28 3.21
C GLU A 136 3.69 7.88 4.63
N LEU A 137 3.62 8.85 5.54
CA LEU A 137 3.21 8.62 6.93
C LEU A 137 1.81 8.03 7.00
N LEU A 138 0.85 8.59 6.25
CA LEU A 138 -0.52 8.09 6.21
C LEU A 138 -0.56 6.66 5.63
N GLY A 139 0.08 6.44 4.49
CA GLY A 139 0.11 5.13 3.83
C GLY A 139 0.78 4.05 4.69
N ASN A 140 1.90 4.37 5.34
CA ASN A 140 2.56 3.47 6.31
C ASN A 140 1.66 3.20 7.51
N THR A 141 0.97 4.22 8.04
CA THR A 141 0.04 4.07 9.15
C THR A 141 -1.11 3.13 8.80
N ILE A 142 -1.71 3.30 7.62
CA ILE A 142 -2.77 2.41 7.11
C ILE A 142 -2.25 0.98 6.99
N LYS A 143 -1.06 0.79 6.43
CA LYS A 143 -0.42 -0.52 6.32
C LYS A 143 -0.22 -1.18 7.69
N THR A 144 0.33 -0.45 8.68
CA THR A 144 0.52 -0.98 10.04
C THR A 144 -0.81 -1.33 10.71
N LEU A 145 -1.86 -0.53 10.52
CA LEU A 145 -3.20 -0.84 11.03
C LEU A 145 -3.76 -2.10 10.38
N HIS A 146 -3.56 -2.27 9.08
CA HIS A 146 -3.97 -3.48 8.35
C HIS A 146 -3.21 -4.71 8.85
N GLU A 147 -1.89 -4.66 8.94
CA GLU A 147 -1.05 -5.77 9.41
C GLU A 147 -1.45 -6.21 10.83
N LYS A 148 -1.68 -5.24 11.72
CA LYS A 148 -2.18 -5.53 13.07
C LYS A 148 -3.54 -6.22 13.02
N LEU A 149 -4.49 -5.69 12.25
CA LEU A 149 -5.83 -6.29 12.12
C LEU A 149 -5.76 -7.71 11.54
N ALA A 150 -4.87 -7.96 10.57
CA ALA A 150 -4.67 -9.26 9.97
C ALA A 150 -4.15 -10.29 10.98
N LEU A 151 -3.22 -9.88 11.86
CA LEU A 151 -2.72 -10.69 12.97
C LEU A 151 -3.79 -10.98 14.01
N ASP A 152 -4.56 -9.96 14.43
CA ASP A 152 -5.65 -10.10 15.39
C ASP A 152 -6.73 -11.07 14.86
N LEU A 153 -7.13 -10.91 13.59
CA LEU A 153 -8.07 -11.80 12.92
C LEU A 153 -7.54 -13.23 12.84
N LEU A 154 -6.28 -13.41 12.42
CA LEU A 154 -5.67 -14.74 12.32
C LEU A 154 -5.61 -15.44 13.68
N SER A 155 -5.29 -14.70 14.75
CA SER A 155 -5.27 -15.21 16.12
C SER A 155 -6.66 -15.73 16.54
N ILE A 156 -7.72 -14.96 16.26
CA ILE A 156 -9.10 -15.40 16.50
C ILE A 156 -9.41 -16.69 15.73
N LEU A 157 -9.06 -16.75 14.44
CA LEU A 157 -9.32 -17.92 13.59
C LEU A 157 -8.58 -19.17 14.08
N LYS A 158 -7.34 -19.03 14.56
CA LYS A 158 -6.57 -20.15 15.16
C LYS A 158 -7.26 -20.71 16.42
N GLY A 159 -7.93 -19.85 17.19
CA GLY A 159 -8.70 -20.21 18.39
C GLY A 159 -10.05 -20.88 18.13
N LYS A 160 -10.57 -20.87 16.90
CA LYS A 160 -11.82 -21.53 16.53
C LYS A 160 -11.68 -23.06 16.44
N THR A 161 -12.81 -23.76 16.42
CA THR A 161 -12.86 -25.18 16.05
C THR A 161 -12.64 -25.36 14.54
N ALA A 162 -12.34 -26.58 14.08
CA ALA A 162 -12.15 -26.85 12.65
C ALA A 162 -13.41 -26.52 11.83
N ALA A 163 -14.59 -26.95 12.30
CA ALA A 163 -15.87 -26.68 11.63
C ALA A 163 -16.22 -25.18 11.57
N GLU A 164 -15.92 -24.41 12.63
CA GLU A 164 -16.09 -22.95 12.60
C GLU A 164 -15.14 -22.27 11.60
N PHE A 165 -13.90 -22.75 11.49
CA PHE A 165 -12.94 -22.26 10.52
C PHE A 165 -13.37 -22.56 9.07
N GLU A 166 -13.80 -23.79 8.80
CA GLU A 166 -14.37 -24.18 7.50
C GLU A 166 -15.54 -23.26 7.12
N ARG A 167 -16.47 -23.04 8.06
CA ARG A 167 -17.60 -22.11 7.84
C ARG A 167 -17.14 -20.69 7.53
N PHE A 168 -16.13 -20.18 8.24
CA PHE A 168 -15.57 -18.86 7.95
C PHE A 168 -14.97 -18.79 6.54
N VAL A 169 -14.21 -19.81 6.14
CA VAL A 169 -13.62 -19.89 4.79
C VAL A 169 -14.70 -19.89 3.71
N LEU A 170 -15.80 -20.62 3.90
CA LEU A 170 -16.93 -20.61 2.98
C LEU A 170 -17.59 -19.23 2.88
N MET A 171 -17.80 -18.56 4.02
CA MET A 171 -18.33 -17.19 4.04
C MET A 171 -17.42 -16.22 3.28
N LEU A 172 -16.10 -16.35 3.46
CA LEU A 172 -15.14 -15.54 2.73
C LEU A 172 -15.22 -15.75 1.22
N LEU A 173 -15.22 -17.01 0.78
CA LEU A 173 -15.27 -17.33 -0.64
C LEU A 173 -16.57 -16.82 -1.29
N ASN A 174 -17.70 -16.90 -0.57
CA ASN A 174 -18.95 -16.28 -1.01
C ASN A 174 -18.82 -14.76 -1.20
N GLN A 175 -18.26 -14.07 -0.21
CA GLN A 175 -18.07 -12.63 -0.26
C GLN A 175 -17.06 -12.19 -1.34
N MET A 176 -16.20 -13.10 -1.77
CA MET A 176 -15.30 -12.92 -2.91
C MET A 176 -15.99 -13.15 -4.27
N GLY A 177 -17.24 -13.61 -4.27
CA GLY A 177 -18.03 -13.89 -5.47
C GLY A 177 -17.88 -15.32 -6.01
N TYR A 178 -17.29 -16.24 -5.25
CA TYR A 178 -17.26 -17.67 -5.60
C TYR A 178 -18.51 -18.35 -5.08
N GLY A 179 -19.25 -19.10 -5.88
CA GLY A 179 -20.56 -19.65 -5.50
C GLY A 179 -21.72 -18.79 -6.03
N THR A 180 -22.89 -19.38 -6.24
CA THR A 180 -24.09 -18.66 -6.70
C THR A 180 -25.02 -18.29 -5.54
N LEU A 181 -25.92 -17.33 -5.76
CA LEU A 181 -26.82 -16.79 -4.73
C LEU A 181 -27.82 -17.82 -4.16
N GLU A 182 -27.96 -18.99 -4.79
CA GLU A 182 -28.84 -20.06 -4.32
C GLU A 182 -28.15 -20.94 -3.25
N GLU A 183 -28.91 -21.42 -2.27
CA GLU A 183 -28.48 -22.28 -1.14
C GLU A 183 -27.78 -23.59 -1.57
N ARG A 184 -27.73 -23.89 -2.88
CA ARG A 184 -27.10 -25.07 -3.50
C ARG A 184 -25.63 -24.88 -3.89
N SER A 185 -25.08 -23.69 -3.71
CA SER A 185 -23.74 -23.35 -4.22
C SER A 185 -22.57 -23.88 -3.40
N TYR A 186 -22.87 -24.45 -2.24
CA TYR A 186 -21.88 -25.05 -1.35
C TYR A 186 -22.42 -26.35 -0.82
N GLU A 187 -21.77 -27.43 -1.23
CA GLU A 187 -21.92 -28.70 -0.54
C GLU A 187 -20.85 -28.74 0.55
N VAL A 188 -21.28 -28.66 1.82
CA VAL A 188 -20.39 -29.00 2.95
C VAL A 188 -20.20 -30.51 2.89
N VAL A 189 -19.08 -30.96 2.33
CA VAL A 189 -18.77 -32.38 2.17
C VAL A 189 -18.00 -32.92 3.38
N GLY A 190 -18.32 -32.43 4.58
CA GLY A 190 -17.65 -32.78 5.83
C GLY A 190 -18.12 -34.08 6.48
N LYS A 191 -18.57 -35.09 5.72
CA LYS A 191 -18.82 -36.42 6.30
C LYS A 191 -17.51 -37.20 6.36
N SER A 192 -17.28 -37.88 7.49
CA SER A 192 -16.15 -38.78 7.70
C SER A 192 -16.08 -39.80 6.55
N GLY A 193 -15.09 -39.69 5.67
CA GLY A 193 -14.93 -40.55 4.49
C GLY A 193 -14.52 -39.85 3.19
N ASP A 194 -14.59 -38.52 3.08
CA ASP A 194 -14.39 -37.83 1.79
C ASP A 194 -12.95 -37.37 1.48
N ASN A 195 -11.96 -38.11 1.98
CA ASN A 195 -10.52 -37.88 1.73
C ASN A 195 -10.00 -36.45 2.05
N GLY A 196 -10.72 -35.69 2.88
CA GLY A 196 -10.31 -34.37 3.38
C GLY A 196 -10.73 -33.18 2.51
N ILE A 197 -11.71 -33.33 1.61
CA ILE A 197 -12.35 -32.20 0.92
C ILE A 197 -13.42 -31.62 1.86
N ASP A 198 -13.32 -30.33 2.16
CA ASP A 198 -14.19 -29.67 3.13
C ASP A 198 -15.36 -28.93 2.45
N GLY A 199 -15.19 -28.55 1.17
CA GLY A 199 -16.26 -27.92 0.40
C GLY A 199 -16.07 -27.98 -1.11
N ILE A 200 -17.17 -27.84 -1.84
CA ILE A 200 -17.21 -27.68 -3.30
C ILE A 200 -17.86 -26.33 -3.60
N ILE A 201 -17.23 -25.56 -4.48
CA ILE A 201 -17.72 -24.27 -4.94
C ILE A 201 -17.97 -24.33 -6.44
N TYR A 202 -19.17 -23.95 -6.84
CA TYR A 202 -19.55 -23.78 -8.25
C TYR A 202 -19.16 -22.39 -8.75
N GLN A 203 -18.40 -22.31 -9.84
CA GLN A 203 -18.00 -21.04 -10.45
C GLN A 203 -19.04 -20.48 -11.43
N ASP A 204 -20.05 -21.28 -11.78
CA ASP A 204 -21.13 -20.91 -12.69
C ASP A 204 -22.48 -21.41 -12.16
N GLN A 205 -23.56 -20.82 -12.67
CA GLN A 205 -24.94 -21.12 -12.28
C GLN A 205 -25.41 -22.52 -12.71
N PHE A 206 -24.77 -23.13 -13.70
CA PHE A 206 -25.09 -24.48 -14.16
C PHE A 206 -24.33 -25.56 -13.39
N GLY A 207 -23.37 -25.17 -12.55
CA GLY A 207 -22.55 -26.06 -11.72
C GLY A 207 -21.57 -26.92 -12.51
N LEU A 208 -21.17 -26.45 -13.71
CA LEU A 208 -20.28 -27.17 -14.62
C LEU A 208 -18.81 -27.07 -14.20
N ASP A 209 -18.39 -25.89 -13.76
CA ASP A 209 -17.03 -25.64 -13.26
C ASP A 209 -17.04 -25.64 -11.72
N ARG A 210 -16.22 -26.53 -11.16
CA ARG A 210 -16.17 -26.81 -9.72
C ARG A 210 -14.77 -26.58 -9.20
N VAL A 211 -14.69 -25.84 -8.10
CA VAL A 211 -13.47 -25.66 -7.33
C VAL A 211 -13.63 -26.36 -5.99
N TYR A 212 -12.72 -27.28 -5.73
CA TYR A 212 -12.69 -28.05 -4.50
C TYR A 212 -11.84 -27.32 -3.47
N VAL A 213 -12.35 -27.21 -2.26
CA VAL A 213 -11.71 -26.48 -1.16
C VAL A 213 -11.36 -27.43 -0.04
N GLN A 214 -10.13 -27.31 0.44
CA GLN A 214 -9.70 -27.89 1.70
C GLN A 214 -9.27 -26.77 2.63
N ALA A 215 -9.85 -26.71 3.81
CA ALA A 215 -9.64 -25.69 4.84
C ALA A 215 -9.11 -26.35 6.11
N LYS A 216 -7.78 -26.39 6.28
CA LYS A 216 -7.17 -26.96 7.48
C LYS A 216 -6.74 -25.88 8.48
N LYS A 217 -7.36 -25.90 9.66
CA LYS A 217 -6.91 -25.11 10.82
C LYS A 217 -5.67 -25.73 11.45
N TRP A 218 -4.54 -25.01 11.42
CA TRP A 218 -3.26 -25.43 12.02
C TRP A 218 -2.80 -24.36 13.00
N ALA A 219 -2.32 -24.77 14.17
CA ALA A 219 -1.83 -23.85 15.19
C ALA A 219 -0.44 -23.31 14.82
N ASP A 220 0.59 -24.16 14.90
CA ASP A 220 1.99 -23.72 14.80
C ASP A 220 2.86 -24.53 13.82
N SER A 221 2.36 -25.68 13.35
CA SER A 221 3.08 -26.46 12.34
C SER A 221 2.85 -25.90 10.95
N LYS A 222 3.87 -25.92 10.09
CA LYS A 222 3.71 -25.59 8.66
C LYS A 222 3.10 -26.77 7.91
N VAL A 223 2.24 -26.50 6.94
CA VAL A 223 1.66 -27.50 6.04
C VAL A 223 2.76 -28.11 5.19
N GLN A 224 2.80 -29.45 5.14
CA GLN A 224 3.90 -30.20 4.52
C GLN A 224 3.55 -30.61 3.09
N SER A 225 4.57 -31.03 2.33
CA SER A 225 4.36 -31.55 0.97
C SER A 225 3.43 -32.76 0.92
N LYS A 226 3.38 -33.56 2.00
CA LYS A 226 2.45 -34.69 2.14
C LYS A 226 0.99 -34.23 2.07
N ASP A 227 0.63 -33.19 2.82
CA ASP A 227 -0.75 -32.67 2.82
C ASP A 227 -1.21 -32.24 1.42
N ILE A 228 -0.31 -31.62 0.66
CA ILE A 228 -0.60 -31.19 -0.71
C ILE A 228 -0.73 -32.39 -1.66
N ARG A 229 0.09 -33.44 -1.50
CA ARG A 229 -0.06 -34.68 -2.28
C ARG A 229 -1.37 -35.39 -1.96
N ASP A 230 -1.74 -35.46 -0.69
CA ASP A 230 -2.99 -36.07 -0.24
C ASP A 230 -4.19 -35.31 -0.84
N PHE A 231 -4.14 -33.97 -0.86
CA PHE A 231 -5.15 -33.14 -1.51
C PHE A 231 -5.23 -33.39 -3.02
N ILE A 232 -4.10 -33.41 -3.74
CA ILE A 232 -4.06 -33.72 -5.18
C ILE A 232 -4.64 -35.11 -5.47
N GLY A 233 -4.36 -36.10 -4.60
CA GLY A 233 -4.95 -37.43 -4.67
C GLY A 233 -6.46 -37.39 -4.53
N ALA A 234 -6.99 -36.66 -3.54
CA ALA A 234 -8.42 -36.48 -3.33
C ALA A 234 -9.11 -35.81 -4.53
N LEU A 235 -8.50 -34.78 -5.12
CA LEU A 235 -8.98 -34.13 -6.34
C LEU A 235 -9.06 -35.11 -7.52
N SER A 236 -8.01 -35.92 -7.69
CA SER A 236 -7.93 -36.92 -8.77
C SER A 236 -9.05 -37.96 -8.66
N LEU A 237 -9.37 -38.42 -7.44
CA LEU A 237 -10.49 -39.33 -7.18
C LEU A 237 -11.86 -38.71 -7.50
N LYS A 238 -11.97 -37.37 -7.46
CA LYS A 238 -13.17 -36.61 -7.84
C LYS A 238 -13.18 -36.19 -9.32
N GLY A 239 -12.19 -36.61 -10.11
CA GLY A 239 -12.10 -36.31 -11.54
C GLY A 239 -11.76 -34.85 -11.84
N THR A 240 -11.14 -34.12 -10.92
CA THR A 240 -10.71 -32.73 -11.11
C THR A 240 -9.22 -32.55 -10.84
N ASN A 241 -8.67 -31.47 -11.36
CA ASN A 241 -7.30 -31.01 -11.12
C ASN A 241 -7.24 -29.58 -10.58
N LYS A 242 -8.39 -28.98 -10.28
CA LYS A 242 -8.53 -27.62 -9.74
C LYS A 242 -8.90 -27.66 -8.26
N GLY A 243 -8.17 -26.93 -7.43
CA GLY A 243 -8.51 -26.83 -6.01
C GLY A 243 -7.80 -25.70 -5.28
N VAL A 244 -8.36 -25.32 -4.14
CA VAL A 244 -7.80 -24.31 -3.24
C VAL A 244 -7.55 -24.96 -1.89
N PHE A 245 -6.32 -24.87 -1.41
CA PHE A 245 -5.94 -25.31 -0.07
C PHE A 245 -5.74 -24.08 0.80
N ILE A 246 -6.51 -23.98 1.87
CA ILE A 246 -6.58 -22.83 2.78
C ILE A 246 -6.15 -23.27 4.17
N THR A 247 -5.30 -22.48 4.82
CA THR A 247 -4.86 -22.77 6.19
C THR A 247 -4.63 -21.51 7.01
N THR A 248 -4.75 -21.61 8.33
CA THR A 248 -4.34 -20.58 9.29
C THR A 248 -2.82 -20.54 9.53
N SER A 249 -2.05 -21.45 8.94
CA SER A 249 -0.59 -21.54 9.08
C SER A 249 0.14 -21.15 7.79
N GLU A 250 1.44 -21.44 7.72
CA GLU A 250 2.26 -21.31 6.52
C GLU A 250 2.46 -22.66 5.82
N PHE A 251 2.82 -22.62 4.54
CA PHE A 251 3.28 -23.78 3.78
C PHE A 251 4.81 -23.84 3.78
N THR A 252 5.37 -25.05 3.77
CA THR A 252 6.81 -25.21 3.52
C THR A 252 7.17 -24.91 2.06
N PRO A 253 8.43 -24.57 1.75
CA PRO A 253 8.87 -24.40 0.37
C PRO A 253 8.57 -25.62 -0.51
N ASP A 254 8.68 -26.83 0.04
CA ASP A 254 8.38 -28.06 -0.69
C ASP A 254 6.87 -28.29 -0.90
N ALA A 255 6.01 -27.78 -0.01
CA ALA A 255 4.57 -27.78 -0.24
C ALA A 255 4.19 -26.89 -1.44
N TYR A 256 4.79 -25.69 -1.56
CA TYR A 256 4.62 -24.84 -2.74
C TYR A 256 5.12 -25.52 -4.02
N LYS A 257 6.33 -26.10 -4.00
CA LYS A 257 6.85 -26.87 -5.15
C LYS A 257 5.89 -28.01 -5.52
N THR A 258 5.38 -28.72 -4.52
CA THR A 258 4.46 -29.86 -4.75
C THR A 258 3.19 -29.44 -5.47
N ALA A 259 2.60 -28.30 -5.10
CA ALA A 259 1.41 -27.76 -5.78
C ALA A 259 1.67 -27.41 -7.26
N GLN A 260 2.93 -27.12 -7.61
CA GLN A 260 3.35 -26.70 -8.96
C GLN A 260 3.99 -27.83 -9.80
N LEU A 261 4.25 -29.01 -9.20
CA LEU A 261 4.97 -30.11 -9.85
C LEU A 261 4.32 -30.58 -11.16
N ASN A 262 2.98 -30.67 -11.18
CA ASN A 262 2.24 -31.04 -12.39
C ASN A 262 1.60 -29.79 -13.01
N PRO A 263 2.03 -29.34 -14.20
CA PRO A 263 1.47 -28.17 -14.86
C PRO A 263 -0.02 -28.26 -15.21
N GLN A 264 -0.56 -29.48 -15.29
CA GLN A 264 -2.00 -29.71 -15.51
C GLN A 264 -2.83 -29.43 -14.25
N ASN A 265 -2.22 -29.48 -13.06
CA ASN A 265 -2.92 -29.16 -11.83
C ASN A 265 -2.99 -27.64 -11.64
N ARG A 266 -4.14 -27.17 -11.15
CA ARG A 266 -4.39 -25.77 -10.77
C ARG A 266 -4.69 -25.73 -9.28
N ILE A 267 -3.64 -25.84 -8.49
CA ILE A 267 -3.71 -25.81 -7.02
C ILE A 267 -3.30 -24.43 -6.52
N ILE A 268 -4.21 -23.74 -5.84
CA ILE A 268 -3.94 -22.46 -5.19
C ILE A 268 -3.76 -22.70 -3.69
N LEU A 269 -2.68 -22.15 -3.13
CA LEU A 269 -2.37 -22.24 -1.70
C LEU A 269 -2.60 -20.88 -1.05
N ILE A 270 -3.47 -20.83 -0.03
CA ILE A 270 -3.79 -19.61 0.75
C ILE A 270 -3.35 -19.84 2.20
N ASN A 271 -2.32 -19.12 2.62
CA ASN A 271 -1.78 -19.20 3.98
C ASN A 271 -2.54 -18.26 4.92
N GLY A 272 -2.21 -18.29 6.22
CA GLY A 272 -2.90 -17.49 7.23
C GLY A 272 -2.84 -15.98 6.98
N VAL A 273 -1.71 -15.47 6.48
CA VAL A 273 -1.54 -14.04 6.16
C VAL A 273 -2.45 -13.64 5.01
N LEU A 274 -2.37 -14.36 3.88
CA LEU A 274 -3.17 -14.06 2.69
C LEU A 274 -4.67 -14.27 2.95
N LEU A 275 -5.03 -15.25 3.78
CA LEU A 275 -6.41 -15.47 4.23
C LEU A 275 -6.95 -14.24 4.98
N SER A 276 -6.20 -13.72 5.94
CA SER A 276 -6.57 -12.51 6.68
C SER A 276 -6.68 -11.30 5.77
N ASP A 277 -5.77 -11.15 4.80
CA ASP A 277 -5.82 -10.06 3.83
C ASP A 277 -7.08 -10.12 2.96
N TYR A 278 -7.45 -11.30 2.48
CA TYR A 278 -8.70 -11.49 1.74
C TYR A 278 -9.91 -11.20 2.62
N ALA A 279 -9.92 -11.67 3.87
CA ALA A 279 -11.02 -11.39 4.79
C ALA A 279 -11.19 -9.88 5.05
N ILE A 280 -10.10 -9.16 5.28
CA ILE A 280 -10.14 -7.70 5.46
C ILE A 280 -10.64 -7.02 4.19
N LYS A 281 -10.05 -7.34 3.04
CA LYS A 281 -10.41 -6.75 1.74
C LYS A 281 -11.89 -6.93 1.40
N HIS A 282 -12.46 -8.08 1.76
CA HIS A 282 -13.85 -8.43 1.47
C HIS A 282 -14.80 -8.13 2.63
N ASN A 283 -14.35 -7.47 3.71
CA ASN A 283 -15.15 -7.12 4.89
C ASN A 283 -15.77 -8.34 5.62
N VAL A 284 -15.02 -9.44 5.72
CA VAL A 284 -15.46 -10.67 6.40
C VAL A 284 -14.80 -10.77 7.77
N GLY A 285 -15.61 -10.81 8.83
CA GLY A 285 -15.12 -10.85 10.21
C GLY A 285 -14.50 -9.54 10.70
N VAL A 286 -14.66 -8.45 9.94
CA VAL A 286 -14.18 -7.10 10.26
C VAL A 286 -15.26 -6.05 9.98
N GLN A 287 -15.07 -4.83 10.49
CA GLN A 287 -15.98 -3.72 10.31
C GLN A 287 -15.21 -2.42 10.07
N ILE A 288 -15.80 -1.50 9.32
CA ILE A 288 -15.25 -0.16 9.11
C ILE A 288 -15.37 0.61 10.42
N LYS A 289 -14.22 0.94 11.01
CA LYS A 289 -14.15 1.74 12.25
C LYS A 289 -14.25 3.24 11.98
N ALA A 290 -13.66 3.72 10.88
CA ALA A 290 -13.64 5.12 10.46
C ALA A 290 -13.26 5.23 8.97
N GLN A 291 -13.65 6.33 8.32
CA GLN A 291 -13.29 6.66 6.94
C GLN A 291 -12.74 8.09 6.90
N TYR A 292 -11.60 8.28 6.23
CA TYR A 292 -10.94 9.57 6.06
C TYR A 292 -10.74 9.85 4.57
N GLU A 293 -11.14 11.03 4.11
CA GLU A 293 -10.98 11.45 2.72
C GLU A 293 -9.86 12.49 2.59
N VAL A 294 -8.91 12.25 1.68
CA VAL A 294 -7.86 13.21 1.33
C VAL A 294 -8.24 13.88 0.01
N LYS A 295 -8.38 15.20 0.02
CA LYS A 295 -8.76 15.99 -1.16
C LYS A 295 -7.54 16.70 -1.74
N THR A 296 -7.59 16.96 -3.05
CA THR A 296 -6.60 17.78 -3.76
C THR A 296 -7.33 18.86 -4.56
N LEU A 297 -6.61 19.88 -4.99
CA LEU A 297 -7.17 20.90 -5.88
C LEU A 297 -7.55 20.26 -7.22
N ASP A 298 -8.82 20.43 -7.60
CA ASP A 298 -9.26 20.19 -8.97
C ASP A 298 -8.83 21.39 -9.81
N ASN A 299 -7.67 21.27 -10.44
CA ASN A 299 -7.10 22.38 -11.20
C ASN A 299 -7.88 22.63 -12.49
N ASP A 300 -8.54 21.61 -13.06
CA ASP A 300 -9.25 21.73 -14.33
C ASP A 300 -10.51 22.59 -14.12
N PHE A 301 -11.16 22.46 -12.96
CA PHE A 301 -12.23 23.36 -12.54
C PHE A 301 -11.84 24.85 -12.55
N PHE A 302 -10.58 25.18 -12.21
CA PHE A 302 -10.11 26.58 -12.15
C PHE A 302 -9.54 27.10 -13.48
N GLU A 303 -9.25 26.25 -14.46
CA GLU A 303 -8.81 26.68 -15.79
C GLU A 303 -9.98 27.25 -16.62
N ASP A 304 -11.20 26.81 -16.32
CA ASP A 304 -12.44 27.24 -16.98
C ASP A 304 -13.15 28.45 -16.31
N LEU A 305 -12.56 29.01 -15.24
CA LEU A 305 -13.09 30.12 -14.42
C LEU A 305 -12.51 31.48 -14.86
#